data_AF-A0A0F9AUH7-F1
#
_entry.id   AF-A0A0F9AUH7-F1
#
_cell.length_a   1.000
_cell.length_b   1.000
_cell.length_c   1.000
_cell.angle_alpha   90.00
_cell.angle_beta   90.00
_cell.angle_gamma   90.00
#
_symmetry.space_group_name_H-M   'P 1'
#
loop_
_entity.id
_entity.type
_entity.pdbx_description
1 polymer ?
#
loop_
_entity_poly.entity_id
_entity_poly.type
_entity_poly.pdbx_seq_one_letter_code
_entity_poly.pdbx_strand_id
1 'polypeptide(L)' 'MPTLAERLSPSSSDAQVKAAISDSIAQLMNEGRPQDQAIAMAHEQAAKATGKELGRERA' A
#
# COMPACT_ATOMS: atom_id res chain seq x y z
N MET A 1 -10.51 -11.43 2.22
CA MET A 1 -10.63 -10.11 1.54
C MET A 1 -9.49 -10.02 0.52
N PRO A 2 -9.71 -9.44 -0.67
CA PRO A 2 -8.68 -9.35 -1.71
C PRO A 2 -7.46 -8.57 -1.21
N THR A 3 -6.28 -9.07 -1.55
CA THR A 3 -4.98 -8.47 -1.23
C THR A 3 -4.81 -7.12 -1.94
N LEU A 4 -3.91 -6.28 -1.43
CA LEU A 4 -3.56 -4.98 -2.03
C LEU A 4 -3.24 -5.10 -3.54
N ALA A 5 -2.60 -6.20 -3.94
CA ALA A 5 -2.26 -6.53 -5.32
C ALA A 5 -3.47 -6.92 -6.19
N GLU A 6 -4.56 -7.42 -5.60
CA GLU A 6 -5.80 -7.72 -6.32
C GLU A 6 -6.69 -6.49 -6.50
N ARG A 7 -6.48 -5.43 -5.70
CA ARG A 7 -7.25 -4.17 -5.76
C ARG A 7 -6.58 -3.09 -6.60
N LEU A 8 -5.28 -3.23 -6.86
CA LEU A 8 -4.49 -2.26 -7.61
C LEU A 8 -4.00 -2.84 -8.93
N SER A 9 -3.99 -1.99 -9.95
CA SER A 9 -3.46 -2.27 -11.27
C SER A 9 -2.59 -1.10 -11.73
N PRO A 10 -1.74 -1.25 -12.76
CA PRO A 10 -0.94 -0.14 -13.28
C PRO A 10 -1.80 1.05 -13.74
N SER A 11 -3.03 0.78 -14.17
CA SER A 11 -4.04 1.75 -14.59
C SER A 11 -4.81 2.38 -13.43
N SER A 12 -4.59 1.94 -12.19
CA SER A 12 -5.27 2.51 -11.02
C SER A 12 -4.92 3.98 -10.84
N SER A 13 -5.95 4.76 -10.51
CA SER A 13 -5.82 6.19 -10.23
C SER A 13 -5.13 6.41 -8.88
N ASP A 14 -4.44 7.54 -8.72
CA ASP A 14 -3.71 7.88 -7.48
C ASP A 14 -4.59 7.80 -6.23
N ALA A 15 -5.86 8.20 -6.35
CA ALA A 15 -6.87 8.08 -5.29
C ALA A 15 -7.16 6.63 -4.89
N GLN A 16 -7.20 5.70 -5.84
CA GLN A 16 -7.40 4.27 -5.56
C GLN A 16 -6.17 3.67 -4.87
N VAL A 17 -4.98 4.10 -5.29
CA VAL A 17 -3.72 3.69 -4.67
C VAL A 17 -3.65 4.16 -3.22
N LYS A 18 -3.96 5.43 -2.94
CA LYS A 18 -4.01 5.97 -1.57
C LYS A 18 -5.04 5.28 -0.69
N ALA A 19 -6.23 5.00 -1.21
CA ALA A 19 -7.27 4.29 -0.48
C ALA A 19 -6.82 2.87 -0.11
N ALA A 20 -6.24 2.13 -1.08
CA ALA A 20 -5.77 0.77 -0.84
C ALA A 20 -4.57 0.70 0.12
N ILE A 21 -3.66 1.68 0.06
CA ILE A 21 -2.57 1.80 1.03
C ILE A 21 -3.14 2.03 2.44
N SER A 22 -4.11 2.94 2.58
CA SER A 22 -4.73 3.26 3.88
C SER A 22 -5.44 2.04 4.50
N ASP A 23 -6.21 1.30 3.70
CA ASP A 23 -6.85 0.05 4.12
C ASP A 23 -5.81 -0.98 4.61
N SER A 24 -4.70 -1.11 3.89
CA SER A 24 -3.66 -2.09 4.22
C SER A 24 -2.87 -1.71 5.46
N ILE A 25 -2.61 -0.41 5.67
CA ILE A 25 -2.03 0.10 6.92
C ILE A 25 -2.93 -0.27 8.10
N ALA A 26 -4.23 -0.01 7.99
CA ALA A 26 -5.19 -0.32 9.04
C ALA A 26 -5.20 -1.83 9.35
N GLN A 27 -5.13 -2.69 8.33
CA GLN A 27 -5.07 -4.13 8.52
C GLN A 27 -3.77 -4.55 9.23
N LEU A 28 -2.61 -4.09 8.77
CA LEU A 28 -1.31 -4.42 9.35
C LEU A 28 -1.19 -3.92 10.80
N MET A 29 -1.75 -2.75 11.11
CA MET A 29 -1.86 -2.25 12.48
C MET A 29 -2.76 -3.14 13.34
N ASN A 30 -3.88 -3.61 12.79
CA ASN A 30 -4.79 -4.52 13.48
C ASN A 30 -4.18 -5.92 13.71
N GLU A 31 -3.24 -6.32 12.85
CA GLU A 31 -2.39 -7.52 13.03
C GLU A 31 -1.29 -7.31 14.08
N GLY A 32 -1.22 -6.14 14.72
CA GLY A 32 -0.28 -5.82 15.79
C GLY A 32 1.07 -5.30 15.30
N ARG A 33 1.18 -4.93 14.01
CA ARG A 33 2.43 -4.32 13.51
C ARG A 33 2.53 -2.85 13.92
N PRO A 34 3.76 -2.36 14.17
CA PRO A 34 4.01 -0.94 14.35
C PRO A 34 3.56 -0.14 13.12
N GLN A 35 2.98 1.04 13.35
CA GLN A 35 2.44 1.91 12.30
C GLN A 35 3.48 2.22 11.22
N ASP A 36 4.71 2.55 11.58
CA ASP A 36 5.79 2.82 10.60
C ASP A 36 6.09 1.60 9.72
N GLN A 37 6.10 0.40 10.32
CA GLN A 37 6.31 -0.84 9.58
C GLN A 37 5.11 -1.13 8.65
N ALA A 38 3.89 -0.89 9.12
CA ALA A 38 2.67 -1.05 8.34
C ALA A 38 2.67 -0.13 7.11
N ILE A 39 3.03 1.15 7.29
CA ILE A 39 3.15 2.14 6.22
C ILE A 39 4.19 1.69 5.18
N ALA A 40 5.40 1.34 5.63
CA ALA A 40 6.46 0.92 4.72
C ALA A 40 6.07 -0.33 3.90
N MET A 41 5.42 -1.31 4.53
CA MET A 41 4.94 -2.52 3.86
C MET A 41 3.80 -2.24 2.88
N ALA A 42 2.82 -1.41 3.26
CA ALA A 42 1.70 -1.07 2.39
C ALA A 42 2.15 -0.30 1.14
N HIS A 43 3.07 0.66 1.29
CA HIS A 43 3.66 1.37 0.15
C HIS A 43 4.47 0.44 -0.76
N GLU A 44 5.25 -0.49 -0.22
CA GLU A 44 6.00 -1.45 -1.03
C GLU A 44 5.07 -2.41 -1.80
N GLN A 45 4.01 -2.89 -1.15
CA GLN A 45 2.99 -3.74 -1.80
C GLN A 45 2.26 -2.98 -2.91
N ALA A 46 1.88 -1.74 -2.66
CA ALA A 46 1.23 -0.91 -3.66
C ALA A 46 2.16 -0.63 -4.86
N ALA A 47 3.45 -0.35 -4.61
CA ALA A 47 4.43 -0.12 -5.68
C ALA A 47 4.62 -1.37 -6.55
N LYS A 48 4.69 -2.55 -5.95
CA LYS A 48 4.75 -3.83 -6.67
C LYS A 48 3.48 -4.10 -7.50
N ALA A 49 2.31 -3.76 -6.95
CA ALA A 49 1.03 -4.00 -7.61
C ALA A 49 0.77 -3.04 -8.79
N THR A 50 1.17 -1.77 -8.67
CA THR A 50 0.96 -0.77 -9.72
C THR A 50 2.13 -0.72 -10.71
N GLY A 51 3.29 -1.30 -10.39
CA GLY A 51 4.51 -1.15 -11.17
C GLY A 51 5.02 0.30 -11.22
N LYS A 52 4.51 1.16 -10.34
CA LYS A 52 4.88 2.57 -10.23
C LYS A 52 5.84 2.70 -9.07
N GLU A 53 6.91 3.47 -9.26
CA GLU A 53 7.72 3.94 -8.14
C GLU A 53 6.88 4.90 -7.31
N LEU A 54 6.07 4.36 -6.41
CA LEU A 54 5.40 5.14 -5.37
C LEU A 54 6.50 5.56 -4.43
N GLY A 55 6.94 6.81 -4.59
CA GLY A 55 8.12 7.38 -3.94
C GLY A 55 8.27 6.87 -2.51
N ARG A 56 9.17 5.90 -2.32
CA ARG A 56 9.86 5.75 -1.06
C ARG A 56 10.74 7.00 -1.03
N GLU A 57 10.24 8.09 -0.47
CA GLU A 57 11.06 9.28 -0.21
C GLU A 57 12.28 8.80 0.59
N ARG A 58 13.38 8.56 -0.12
CA ARG A 58 14.71 8.50 0.46
C ARG A 58 15.05 9.94 0.78
N ALA A 59 14.77 10.35 2.01
CA ALA A 59 15.42 11.48 2.66
C ALA A 59 15.92 11.01 4.02
#